data_AF-A0A7C2K0M5-F1
#
_entry.id   AF-A0A7C2K0M5-F1
#
_cell.length_a   1.000
_cell.length_b   1.000
_cell.length_c   1.000
_cell.angle_alpha   90.00
_cell.angle_beta   90.00
_cell.angle_gamma   90.00
#
_symmetry.space_group_name_H-M   'P 1'
#
loop_
_entity.id
_entity.type
_entity.pdbx_description
1 polymer ?
#
loop_
_entity_poly.entity_id
_entity_poly.type
_entity_poly.pdbx_seq_one_letter_code
_entity_poly.pdbx_strand_id
1 'polypeptide(L)'
;MSIREIIAQKDKPFNVKYRVNPTQKELRELALKYIPTCLVSAYGNINRITLRKARMEKFTYIIADESRASEFSSAVMSPERAEKYINLQREFIESKGELIEIQGYYGIGETAVPIQAFYTMEAANVAGMQQVMMFSREEIEGPDWVEKEFKPVFKVVYTPGLELNDLPGKMAILVDLD
;
A
#
# COMPACT_ATOMS: atom_id res chain seq x y z
N MET A 1 10.68 -10.74 -16.86
CA MET A 1 9.99 -10.65 -15.56
C MET A 1 8.98 -9.52 -15.68
N SER A 2 7.69 -9.79 -15.48
CA SER A 2 6.62 -8.78 -15.49
C SER A 2 6.81 -7.80 -14.33
N ILE A 3 6.17 -6.62 -14.38
CA ILE A 3 6.27 -5.70 -13.24
C ILE A 3 5.61 -6.30 -11.98
N ARG A 4 4.58 -7.13 -12.15
CA ARG A 4 3.95 -7.93 -11.09
C ARG A 4 4.95 -8.82 -10.36
N GLU A 5 5.70 -9.63 -11.11
CA GLU A 5 6.72 -10.52 -10.56
C GLU A 5 7.84 -9.73 -9.86
N ILE A 6 8.26 -8.59 -10.42
CA ILE A 6 9.26 -7.71 -9.81
C ILE A 6 8.76 -7.21 -8.45
N ILE A 7 7.51 -6.73 -8.39
CA ILE A 7 6.88 -6.26 -7.16
C ILE A 7 6.83 -7.40 -6.14
N ALA A 8 6.37 -8.59 -6.53
CA ALA A 8 6.27 -9.74 -5.64
C ALA A 8 7.64 -10.15 -5.06
N GLN A 9 8.67 -10.24 -5.90
CA GLN A 9 9.94 -10.86 -5.51
C GLN A 9 10.96 -9.90 -4.89
N LYS A 10 11.00 -8.62 -5.31
CA LYS A 10 12.04 -7.68 -4.84
C LYS A 10 11.60 -6.93 -3.58
N ASP A 11 12.46 -6.88 -2.57
CA ASP A 11 12.24 -6.05 -1.37
C ASP A 11 11.99 -4.57 -1.72
N LYS A 12 12.73 -4.02 -2.69
CA LYS A 12 12.58 -2.65 -3.19
C LYS A 12 12.30 -2.67 -4.68
N PRO A 13 11.02 -2.79 -5.10
CA PRO A 13 10.71 -3.04 -6.50
C PRO A 13 10.77 -1.78 -7.40
N PHE A 14 10.78 -0.59 -6.81
CA PHE A 14 10.80 0.70 -7.52
C PHE A 14 12.14 1.42 -7.38
N ASN A 15 12.54 2.15 -8.42
CA ASN A 15 13.76 2.97 -8.42
C ASN A 15 13.51 4.35 -7.78
N VAL A 16 13.31 4.37 -6.47
CA VAL A 16 13.00 5.58 -5.68
C VAL A 16 13.72 5.55 -4.33
N LYS A 17 13.72 6.67 -3.62
CA LYS A 17 14.13 6.70 -2.21
C LYS A 17 13.05 6.10 -1.33
N TYR A 18 13.44 5.36 -0.29
CA TYR A 18 12.51 4.75 0.66
C TYR A 18 12.71 5.35 2.05
N ARG A 19 11.62 5.81 2.66
CA ARG A 19 11.54 6.11 4.08
C ARG A 19 11.02 4.86 4.78
N VAL A 20 11.93 4.07 5.34
CA VAL A 20 11.62 2.77 5.96
C VAL A 20 11.18 2.97 7.39
N ASN A 21 9.98 2.48 7.74
CA ASN A 21 9.40 2.55 9.09
C ASN A 21 9.59 3.92 9.79
N PRO A 22 9.24 5.05 9.15
CA PRO A 22 9.34 6.35 9.78
C PRO A 22 8.52 6.39 11.07
N THR A 23 8.95 7.17 12.04
CA THR A 23 8.25 7.35 13.30
C THR A 23 6.89 8.02 13.09
N GLN A 24 5.97 7.86 14.05
CA GLN A 24 4.70 8.60 14.06
C GLN A 24 4.90 10.12 13.95
N LYS A 25 5.96 10.67 14.55
CA LYS A 25 6.27 12.10 14.44
C LYS A 25 6.55 12.49 12.98
N GLU A 26 7.42 11.76 12.31
CA GLU A 26 7.76 12.00 10.90
C GLU A 26 6.53 11.82 9.99
N LEU A 27 5.73 10.78 10.21
CA LEU A 27 4.50 10.54 9.44
C LEU A 27 3.47 11.66 9.61
N ARG A 28 3.35 12.24 10.81
CA ARG A 28 2.49 13.40 11.08
C ARG A 28 2.99 14.64 10.34
N GLU A 29 4.30 14.90 10.36
CA GLU A 29 4.91 16.01 9.62
C GLU A 29 4.69 15.86 8.11
N LEU A 30 4.89 14.65 7.57
CA LEU A 30 4.63 14.33 6.17
C LEU A 30 3.14 14.51 5.82
N ALA A 31 2.23 14.03 6.67
CA ALA A 31 0.80 14.17 6.44
C ALA A 31 0.36 15.64 6.37
N LEU A 32 0.82 16.50 7.28
CA LEU A 32 0.50 17.93 7.26
C LEU A 32 1.16 18.65 6.07
N LYS A 33 2.35 18.20 5.64
CA LYS A 33 3.08 18.79 4.51
C LYS A 33 2.44 18.46 3.15
N TYR A 34 2.05 17.21 2.93
CA TYR A 34 1.66 16.72 1.60
C TYR A 34 0.16 16.56 1.39
N ILE A 35 -0.66 16.71 2.44
CA ILE A 35 -2.10 16.51 2.36
C ILE A 35 -2.81 17.79 2.82
N PRO A 36 -3.23 18.67 1.88
CA PRO A 36 -3.86 19.95 2.22
C PRO A 36 -5.18 19.81 3.01
N THR A 37 -5.82 18.64 2.94
CA THR A 37 -7.07 18.34 3.66
C THR A 37 -6.84 17.72 5.04
N CYS A 38 -5.59 17.68 5.52
CA CYS A 38 -5.26 17.31 6.89
C CYS A 38 -5.34 18.54 7.80
N LEU A 39 -6.09 18.42 8.89
CA LEU A 39 -6.28 19.46 9.90
C LEU A 39 -5.91 18.91 11.28
N VAL A 40 -5.28 19.74 12.11
CA VAL A 40 -5.00 19.38 13.51
C VAL A 40 -6.21 19.77 14.36
N SER A 41 -6.77 18.81 15.09
CA SER A 41 -7.88 19.06 16.02
C SER A 41 -7.37 19.73 17.30
N ALA A 42 -8.30 20.23 18.12
CA ALA A 42 -7.99 20.78 19.44
C ALA A 42 -7.27 19.79 20.38
N TYR A 43 -7.37 18.48 20.10
CA TYR A 43 -6.71 17.42 20.86
C TYR A 43 -5.35 17.01 20.28
N GLY A 44 -4.85 17.71 19.26
CA GLY A 44 -3.59 17.40 18.60
C GLY A 44 -3.68 16.19 17.64
N ASN A 45 -4.86 15.66 17.34
CA ASN A 45 -5.03 14.60 16.35
C ASN A 45 -5.09 15.16 14.93
N ILE A 46 -4.55 14.42 13.96
CA ILE A 46 -4.69 14.79 12.54
C ILE A 46 -5.99 14.18 12.01
N ASN A 47 -6.89 15.03 11.52
CA ASN A 47 -8.08 14.63 10.79
C ASN A 47 -7.85 14.86 9.30
N ARG A 48 -8.02 13.83 8.48
CA ARG A 48 -7.99 13.93 7.02
C ARG A 48 -9.41 13.87 6.46
N ILE A 49 -9.77 14.88 5.67
CA ILE A 49 -11.00 14.85 4.88
C ILE A 49 -10.74 14.12 3.56
N THR A 50 -11.55 13.10 3.26
CA THR A 50 -11.45 12.29 2.03
C THR A 50 -12.75 12.37 1.21
N LEU A 51 -12.62 12.28 -0.11
CA LEU A 51 -13.77 12.16 -1.02
C LEU A 51 -14.46 10.81 -0.88
N ARG A 52 -13.66 9.76 -0.69
CA ARG A 52 -14.10 8.37 -0.57
C ARG A 52 -14.30 8.05 0.91
N LYS A 53 -15.56 7.88 1.32
CA LYS A 53 -15.98 7.67 2.73
C LYS A 53 -16.27 6.22 3.11
N ALA A 54 -16.26 5.32 2.13
CA ALA A 54 -16.57 3.92 2.32
C ALA A 54 -15.65 3.05 1.46
N ARG A 55 -15.70 1.74 1.71
CA ARG A 55 -15.00 0.72 0.90
C ARG A 55 -15.42 0.84 -0.56
N MET A 56 -14.46 0.65 -1.46
CA MET A 56 -14.64 0.76 -2.90
C MET A 56 -14.65 -0.62 -3.58
N GLU A 57 -15.42 -1.56 -3.00
CA GLU A 57 -15.51 -2.95 -3.46
C GLU A 57 -15.84 -3.07 -4.95
N LYS A 58 -16.73 -2.23 -5.46
CA LYS A 58 -17.08 -2.16 -6.90
C LYS A 58 -15.92 -1.81 -7.84
N PHE A 59 -14.79 -1.36 -7.30
CA PHE A 59 -13.56 -1.06 -8.03
C PHE A 59 -12.40 -1.97 -7.59
N THR A 60 -12.71 -3.05 -6.86
CA THR A 60 -11.76 -4.10 -6.50
C THR A 60 -11.83 -5.23 -7.52
N TYR A 61 -10.66 -5.64 -8.02
CA TYR A 61 -10.53 -6.69 -9.01
C TYR A 61 -9.49 -7.72 -8.56
N ILE A 62 -9.83 -9.01 -8.66
CA ILE A 62 -8.84 -10.09 -8.58
C ILE A 62 -8.19 -10.24 -9.96
N ILE A 63 -6.86 -10.29 -10.01
CA ILE A 63 -6.17 -10.53 -11.27
C ILE A 63 -6.26 -12.02 -11.59
N ALA A 64 -7.05 -12.37 -12.61
CA ALA A 64 -7.27 -13.74 -13.03
C ALA A 64 -7.87 -13.78 -14.44
N ASP A 65 -7.77 -14.93 -15.10
CA ASP A 65 -8.53 -15.19 -16.34
C ASP A 65 -10.04 -15.25 -16.06
N GLU A 66 -10.83 -14.85 -17.06
CA GLU A 66 -12.30 -14.83 -16.96
C GLU A 66 -12.88 -16.21 -16.63
N SER A 67 -12.22 -17.29 -17.07
CA SER A 67 -12.61 -18.67 -16.74
C SER A 67 -12.57 -18.98 -15.25
N ARG A 68 -11.79 -18.22 -14.46
CA ARG A 68 -11.68 -18.35 -12.99
C ARG A 68 -12.63 -17.42 -12.24
N ALA A 69 -13.46 -16.62 -12.94
CA ALA A 69 -14.32 -15.62 -12.30
C ALA A 69 -15.23 -16.21 -11.21
N SER A 70 -15.70 -17.45 -11.39
CA SER A 70 -16.55 -18.13 -10.40
C SER A 70 -15.84 -18.52 -9.10
N GLU A 71 -14.50 -18.46 -9.04
CA GLU A 71 -13.72 -18.73 -7.81
C GLU A 71 -13.78 -17.57 -6.82
N PHE A 72 -14.19 -16.38 -7.26
CA PHE A 72 -14.07 -15.14 -6.50
C PHE A 72 -15.42 -14.44 -6.31
N SER A 73 -15.58 -13.76 -5.18
CA SER A 73 -16.73 -12.89 -4.92
C SER A 73 -16.58 -11.49 -5.53
N SER A 74 -15.34 -11.08 -5.84
CA SER A 74 -15.02 -9.81 -6.51
C SER A 74 -14.93 -10.01 -8.02
N ALA A 75 -15.09 -8.91 -8.77
CA ALA A 75 -14.88 -8.94 -10.22
C ALA A 75 -13.45 -9.37 -10.55
N VAL A 76 -13.23 -9.99 -11.70
CA VAL A 76 -11.89 -10.31 -12.20
C VAL A 76 -11.40 -9.27 -13.20
N MET A 77 -10.09 -9.13 -13.31
CA MET A 77 -9.41 -8.38 -14.36
C MET A 77 -8.32 -9.27 -14.96
N SER A 78 -8.30 -9.42 -16.29
CA SER A 78 -7.29 -10.25 -16.93
C SER A 78 -5.87 -9.78 -16.61
N PRO A 79 -4.89 -10.69 -16.51
CA PRO A 79 -3.47 -10.36 -16.30
C PRO A 79 -2.95 -9.26 -17.24
N GLU A 80 -3.25 -9.36 -18.53
CA GLU A 80 -2.81 -8.39 -19.55
C GLU A 80 -3.39 -6.99 -19.29
N ARG A 81 -4.69 -6.91 -18.96
CA ARG A 81 -5.34 -5.64 -18.65
C ARG A 81 -4.83 -5.05 -17.34
N ALA A 82 -4.58 -5.87 -16.32
CA ALA A 82 -4.01 -5.42 -15.05
C ALA A 82 -2.59 -4.88 -15.22
N GLU A 83 -1.75 -5.55 -16.02
CA GLU A 83 -0.36 -5.16 -16.27
C GLU A 83 -0.25 -3.72 -16.81
N LYS A 84 -1.21 -3.28 -17.64
CA LYS A 84 -1.30 -1.87 -18.09
C LYS A 84 -1.32 -0.90 -16.90
N TYR A 85 -2.19 -1.13 -15.93
CA TYR A 85 -2.37 -0.22 -14.79
C TYR A 85 -1.23 -0.32 -13.77
N ILE A 86 -0.64 -1.50 -13.61
CA ILE A 86 0.52 -1.70 -12.73
C ILE A 86 1.75 -0.98 -13.32
N ASN A 87 1.92 -0.98 -14.64
CA ASN A 87 2.95 -0.17 -15.30
C ASN A 87 2.72 1.33 -15.10
N LEU A 88 1.48 1.82 -15.24
CA LEU A 88 1.13 3.22 -14.93
C LEU A 88 1.42 3.56 -13.46
N GLN A 89 1.15 2.63 -12.53
CA GLN A 89 1.49 2.80 -11.12
C GLN A 89 2.99 2.91 -10.89
N ARG A 90 3.80 2.06 -11.55
CA ARG A 90 5.26 2.15 -11.49
C ARG A 90 5.75 3.51 -11.99
N GLU A 91 5.33 3.92 -13.19
CA GLU A 91 5.73 5.20 -13.79
C GLU A 91 5.36 6.38 -12.88
N PHE A 92 4.15 6.35 -12.31
CA PHE A 92 3.71 7.34 -11.34
C PHE A 92 4.62 7.39 -10.11
N ILE A 93 4.92 6.24 -9.51
CA ILE A 93 5.80 6.13 -8.33
C ILE A 93 7.20 6.68 -8.64
N GLU A 94 7.79 6.25 -9.76
CA GLU A 94 9.13 6.68 -10.16
C GLU A 94 9.17 8.20 -10.40
N SER A 95 8.10 8.77 -10.97
CA SER A 95 7.96 10.23 -11.12
C SER A 95 7.90 10.99 -9.79
N LYS A 96 7.48 10.34 -8.69
CA LYS A 96 7.50 10.94 -7.33
C LYS A 96 8.89 10.90 -6.70
N GLY A 97 9.72 9.92 -7.06
CA GLY A 97 11.10 9.79 -6.60
C GLY A 97 11.26 9.34 -5.13
N GLU A 98 10.17 9.20 -4.37
CA GLU A 98 10.22 8.78 -2.97
C GLU A 98 8.93 8.04 -2.53
N LEU A 99 9.10 7.00 -1.71
CA LEU A 99 8.04 6.24 -1.07
C LEU A 99 8.24 6.17 0.45
N ILE A 100 7.14 6.05 1.17
CA ILE A 100 7.13 5.56 2.55
C ILE A 100 6.93 4.05 2.49
N GLU A 101 7.70 3.32 3.29
CA GLU A 101 7.53 1.89 3.48
C GLU A 101 7.21 1.62 4.95
N ILE A 102 6.18 0.81 5.17
CA ILE A 102 5.83 0.25 6.47
C ILE A 102 5.97 -1.26 6.40
N GLN A 103 6.73 -1.82 7.33
CA GLN A 103 6.88 -3.26 7.55
C GLN A 103 6.19 -3.61 8.87
N GLY A 104 5.40 -4.67 8.86
CA GLY A 104 4.70 -5.12 10.06
C GLY A 104 3.96 -6.42 9.82
N TYR A 105 3.12 -6.79 10.76
CA TYR A 105 2.39 -8.05 10.73
C TYR A 105 0.89 -7.83 10.87
N TYR A 106 0.12 -8.68 10.18
CA TYR A 106 -1.28 -8.91 10.52
C TYR A 106 -1.41 -10.23 11.26
N GLY A 107 -2.03 -10.19 12.44
CA GLY A 107 -2.10 -11.34 13.35
C GLY A 107 -0.90 -11.44 14.29
N ILE A 108 -0.97 -12.42 15.20
CA ILE A 108 0.03 -12.68 16.24
C ILE A 108 0.38 -14.17 16.26
N GLY A 109 1.54 -14.52 16.82
CA GLY A 109 1.98 -15.91 16.96
C GLY A 109 2.34 -16.56 15.62
N GLU A 110 2.18 -17.88 15.53
CA GLU A 110 2.61 -18.69 14.38
C GLU A 110 1.90 -18.36 13.07
N THR A 111 0.73 -17.72 13.14
CA THR A 111 -0.08 -17.33 11.97
C THR A 111 0.08 -15.86 11.60
N ALA A 112 1.02 -15.14 12.22
CA ALA A 112 1.30 -13.77 11.87
C ALA A 112 1.81 -13.66 10.43
N VAL A 113 1.16 -12.79 9.64
CA VAL A 113 1.45 -12.60 8.22
C VAL A 113 2.33 -11.36 8.04
N PRO A 114 3.58 -11.48 7.57
CA PRO A 114 4.45 -10.33 7.34
C PRO A 114 4.02 -9.54 6.10
N ILE A 115 3.74 -8.26 6.29
CA ILE A 115 3.25 -7.32 5.28
C ILE A 115 4.28 -6.23 5.05
N GLN A 116 4.56 -5.95 3.78
CA GLN A 116 5.32 -4.77 3.36
C GLN A 116 4.41 -3.85 2.55
N ALA A 117 4.24 -2.62 3.01
CA ALA A 117 3.32 -1.67 2.40
C ALA A 117 4.04 -0.38 1.97
N PHE A 118 3.83 0.01 0.73
CA PHE A 118 4.42 1.19 0.09
C PHE A 118 3.37 2.26 -0.15
N TYR A 119 3.70 3.49 0.23
CA TYR A 119 2.81 4.64 0.16
C TYR A 119 3.51 5.81 -0.50
N THR A 120 2.83 6.49 -1.42
CA THR A 120 3.27 7.82 -1.85
C THR A 120 3.00 8.86 -0.76
N MET A 121 3.66 10.02 -0.82
CA MET A 121 3.63 11.01 0.26
C MET A 121 2.21 11.55 0.54
N GLU A 122 1.35 11.64 -0.47
CA GLU A 122 -0.06 12.01 -0.32
C GLU A 122 -0.91 10.98 0.47
N ALA A 123 -0.29 9.85 0.85
CA ALA A 123 -0.85 8.82 1.71
C ALA A 123 -0.14 8.70 3.06
N ALA A 124 0.69 9.67 3.46
CA ALA A 124 1.45 9.62 4.71
C ALA A 124 0.57 9.38 5.96
N ASN A 125 -0.65 9.94 6.01
CA ASN A 125 -1.58 9.65 7.11
C ASN A 125 -2.06 8.18 7.14
N VAL A 126 -2.16 7.53 5.96
CA VAL A 126 -2.53 6.11 5.84
C VAL A 126 -1.37 5.23 6.28
N ALA A 127 -0.14 5.59 5.92
CA ALA A 127 1.05 4.94 6.46
C ALA A 127 1.11 5.06 8.00
N GLY A 128 0.81 6.25 8.54
CA GLY A 128 0.69 6.47 9.99
C GLY A 128 -0.41 5.63 10.64
N MET A 129 -1.56 5.48 9.97
CA MET A 129 -2.64 4.60 10.41
C MET A 129 -2.21 3.13 10.42
N GLN A 130 -1.42 2.67 9.45
CA GLN A 130 -0.95 1.27 9.45
C GLN A 130 -0.07 0.94 10.64
N GLN A 131 0.78 1.85 11.10
CA GLN A 131 1.56 1.61 12.32
C GLN A 131 0.70 1.43 13.59
N VAL A 132 -0.55 1.88 13.57
CA VAL A 132 -1.50 1.67 14.67
C VAL A 132 -2.28 0.35 14.49
N MET A 133 -2.48 -0.10 13.24
CA MET A 133 -3.30 -1.27 12.92
C MET A 133 -2.49 -2.57 12.73
N MET A 134 -1.23 -2.47 12.33
CA MET A 134 -0.31 -3.59 12.20
C MET A 134 0.39 -3.83 13.53
N PHE A 135 0.70 -5.09 13.82
CA PHE A 135 1.66 -5.41 14.87
C PHE A 135 3.06 -5.06 14.37
N SER A 136 3.85 -4.40 15.21
CA SER A 136 5.19 -4.00 14.87
C SER A 136 6.12 -5.22 14.77
N ARG A 137 7.24 -5.05 14.06
CA ARG A 137 8.29 -6.08 14.00
C ARG A 137 8.86 -6.37 15.38
N GLU A 138 9.01 -5.36 16.23
CA GLU A 138 9.49 -5.54 17.60
C GLU A 138 8.58 -6.46 18.43
N GLU A 139 7.26 -6.25 18.34
CA GLU A 139 6.27 -7.06 19.07
C GLU A 139 6.24 -8.54 18.63
N ILE A 140 6.53 -8.82 17.36
CA ILE A 140 6.42 -10.17 16.78
C ILE A 140 7.78 -10.88 16.70
N GLU A 141 8.84 -10.18 16.31
CA GLU A 141 10.18 -10.76 16.08
C GLU A 141 11.12 -10.61 17.28
N GLY A 142 10.75 -9.81 18.28
CA GLY A 142 11.54 -9.54 19.49
C GLY A 142 12.56 -8.39 19.34
N PRO A 143 13.38 -8.13 20.36
CA PRO A 143 14.25 -6.94 20.43
C PRO A 143 15.32 -6.89 19.33
N ASP A 144 15.78 -8.04 18.84
CA ASP A 144 16.82 -8.12 17.80
C ASP A 144 16.24 -7.99 16.37
N TRP A 145 14.99 -7.57 16.22
CA TRP A 145 14.32 -7.44 14.91
C TRP A 145 15.09 -6.54 13.94
N VAL A 146 15.82 -5.54 14.46
CA VAL A 146 16.62 -4.60 13.66
C VAL A 146 17.75 -5.28 12.89
N GLU A 147 18.24 -6.42 13.36
CA GLU A 147 19.30 -7.19 12.71
C GLU A 147 18.73 -8.24 11.73
N LYS A 148 17.42 -8.50 11.80
CA LYS A 148 16.75 -9.50 10.98
C LYS A 148 16.26 -8.89 9.67
N GLU A 149 16.52 -9.59 8.58
CA GLU A 149 15.90 -9.29 7.29
C GLU A 149 14.38 -9.49 7.40
N PHE A 150 13.60 -8.50 6.95
CA PHE A 150 12.15 -8.63 6.86
C PHE A 150 11.76 -9.43 5.62
N LYS A 151 10.94 -10.47 5.80
CA LYS A 151 10.53 -11.37 4.71
C LYS A 151 9.02 -11.27 4.49
N PRO A 152 8.54 -10.29 3.70
CA PRO A 152 7.12 -10.11 3.46
C PRO A 152 6.56 -11.25 2.61
N VAL A 153 5.35 -11.71 2.95
CA VAL A 153 4.58 -12.63 2.11
C VAL A 153 3.49 -11.91 1.33
N PHE A 154 3.13 -10.69 1.74
CA PHE A 154 2.16 -9.86 1.03
C PHE A 154 2.66 -8.42 0.90
N LYS A 155 2.44 -7.83 -0.28
CA LYS A 155 2.84 -6.45 -0.57
C LYS A 155 1.63 -5.59 -0.93
N VAL A 156 1.62 -4.38 -0.40
CA VAL A 156 0.61 -3.38 -0.69
C VAL A 156 1.28 -2.18 -1.34
N VAL A 157 0.76 -1.71 -2.47
CA VAL A 157 1.23 -0.49 -3.12
C VAL A 157 0.07 0.49 -3.24
N TYR A 158 0.12 1.58 -2.48
CA TYR A 158 -0.98 2.53 -2.35
C TYR A 158 -0.61 3.91 -2.87
N THR A 159 -1.19 4.27 -4.02
CA THR A 159 -0.91 5.49 -4.78
C THR A 159 -2.18 6.31 -5.02
N PRO A 160 -2.77 6.93 -3.99
CA PRO A 160 -4.07 7.58 -4.11
C PRO A 160 -4.05 8.85 -4.99
N GLY A 161 -2.87 9.37 -5.33
CA GLY A 161 -2.70 10.48 -6.28
C GLY A 161 -2.71 10.07 -7.75
N LEU A 162 -2.75 8.76 -8.08
CA LEU A 162 -2.86 8.27 -9.45
C LEU A 162 -4.34 8.12 -9.85
N GLU A 163 -4.78 8.89 -10.85
CA GLU A 163 -6.12 8.76 -11.44
C GLU A 163 -6.08 7.88 -12.71
N LEU A 164 -6.94 6.87 -12.76
CA LEU A 164 -7.10 5.98 -13.92
C LEU A 164 -8.32 6.40 -14.75
N ASN A 165 -8.16 7.42 -15.60
CA ASN A 165 -9.28 8.10 -16.27
C ASN A 165 -10.14 7.20 -17.18
N ASP A 166 -9.62 6.06 -17.62
CA ASP A 166 -10.32 5.07 -18.43
C ASP A 166 -11.13 4.05 -17.61
N LEU A 167 -11.03 4.08 -16.27
CA LEU A 167 -11.78 3.21 -15.38
C LEU A 167 -12.91 3.93 -14.63
N PRO A 168 -14.00 3.21 -14.31
CA PRO A 168 -15.04 3.71 -13.42
C PRO A 168 -14.46 4.21 -12.08
N GLY A 169 -14.93 5.36 -11.62
CA GLY A 169 -14.45 5.96 -10.36
C GLY A 169 -12.99 6.45 -10.38
N LYS A 170 -12.34 6.40 -11.54
CA LYS A 170 -10.94 6.79 -11.79
C LYS A 170 -9.93 6.08 -10.90
N MET A 171 -10.21 4.83 -10.53
CA MET A 171 -9.35 4.03 -9.65
C MET A 171 -9.51 2.53 -9.92
N ALA A 172 -8.57 1.76 -9.39
CA ALA A 172 -8.70 0.32 -9.22
C ALA A 172 -8.01 -0.10 -7.92
N ILE A 173 -8.50 -1.17 -7.31
CA ILE A 173 -7.79 -1.96 -6.31
C ILE A 173 -7.54 -3.30 -6.97
N LEU A 174 -6.29 -3.60 -7.29
CA LEU A 174 -5.90 -4.84 -7.94
C LEU A 174 -5.33 -5.78 -6.89
N VAL A 175 -5.84 -7.00 -6.83
CA VAL A 175 -5.37 -8.04 -5.92
C VAL A 175 -4.80 -9.18 -6.74
N ASP A 176 -3.52 -9.45 -6.51
CA ASP A 176 -2.81 -10.58 -7.09
C ASP A 176 -2.68 -11.68 -6.03
N LEU A 177 -3.15 -12.88 -6.36
CA LEU A 177 -3.12 -14.04 -5.46
C LEU A 177 -2.18 -15.15 -5.96
N ASP A 178 -1.60 -14.96 -7.15
CA ASP A 178 -0.70 -15.92 -7.79
C ASP A 178 0.78 -15.56 -7.54
#